data_AF-A0A0B6YYM3-F1
#
_entry.id   AF-A0A0B6YYM3-F1
#
_cell.length_a   1.000
_cell.length_b   1.000
_cell.length_c   1.000
_cell.angle_alpha   90.00
_cell.angle_beta   90.00
_cell.angle_gamma   90.00
#
_symmetry.space_group_name_H-M   'P 1'
#
loop_
_entity.id
_entity.type
_entity.pdbx_description
1 polymer ?
#
loop_
_entity_poly.entity_id
_entity_poly.type
_entity_poly.pdbx_seq_one_letter_code
_entity_poly.pdbx_strand_id
1 'polypeptide(L)'
;AIASRTMGGSTRGSTVNKKQPPTVGAQFQSSLARLMNTLNQANPYFIRCIKSNKEKAPCVFDEELVMRQLRYTGMLATVKIRQSG
;
A
#
# COMPACT_ATOMS: atom_id res chain seq x y z
N ALA A 1 57.72 29.89 3.29
CA ALA A 1 57.30 29.38 1.97
C ALA A 1 55.92 29.95 1.64
N ILE A 2 55.70 30.22 0.36
CA ILE A 2 54.70 31.10 -0.23
C ILE A 2 53.36 30.36 -0.38
N ALA A 3 52.26 31.08 -0.28
CA ALA A 3 50.88 30.59 -0.33
C ALA A 3 50.52 29.83 -1.62
N SER A 4 49.52 28.95 -1.52
CA SER A 4 48.59 28.68 -2.64
C SER A 4 47.22 28.25 -2.09
N ARG A 5 46.31 29.23 -2.10
CA ARG A 5 44.86 29.04 -2.00
C ARG A 5 44.40 28.48 -3.36
N THR A 6 43.77 27.31 -3.39
CA THR A 6 43.08 26.84 -4.59
C THR A 6 41.59 27.12 -4.43
N MET A 7 41.11 28.07 -5.23
CA MET A 7 39.70 28.34 -5.49
C MET A 7 39.17 27.31 -6.50
N GLY A 8 37.89 26.96 -6.37
CA GLY A 8 37.04 26.65 -7.52
C GLY A 8 36.94 25.17 -7.89
N GLY A 9 35.90 24.53 -7.38
CA GLY A 9 35.45 23.22 -7.83
C GLY A 9 34.05 22.94 -7.31
N SER A 10 33.10 23.80 -7.68
CA SER A 10 31.67 23.57 -7.43
C SER A 10 31.28 22.30 -8.21
N THR A 11 31.39 21.13 -7.57
CA THR A 11 30.71 19.93 -8.03
C THR A 11 29.24 20.23 -7.85
N ARG A 12 28.64 20.73 -8.95
CA ARG A 12 27.19 20.77 -9.15
C ARG A 12 26.66 19.43 -8.66
N GLY A 13 26.10 19.42 -7.46
CA GLY A 13 25.21 18.37 -7.02
C GLY A 13 24.19 18.30 -8.13
N SER A 14 24.32 17.28 -8.97
CA SER A 14 23.31 16.93 -9.94
C SER A 14 22.06 16.77 -9.10
N THR A 15 21.19 17.79 -9.16
CA THR A 15 19.80 17.61 -8.84
C THR A 15 19.40 16.45 -9.70
N VAL A 16 19.38 15.25 -9.10
CA VAL A 16 18.78 14.08 -9.71
C VAL A 16 17.38 14.54 -9.99
N ASN A 17 17.15 15.01 -11.22
CA ASN A 17 15.85 15.19 -11.78
C ASN A 17 15.23 13.82 -11.61
N LYS A 18 14.50 13.63 -10.51
CA LYS A 18 13.66 12.47 -10.29
C LYS A 18 12.69 12.57 -11.44
N LYS A 19 13.04 11.91 -12.55
CA LYS A 19 12.25 11.90 -13.78
C LYS A 19 10.85 11.60 -13.29
N GLN A 20 9.93 12.54 -13.53
CA GLN A 20 8.57 12.34 -13.09
C GLN A 20 8.11 10.98 -13.61
N PRO A 21 7.44 10.18 -12.78
CA PRO A 21 6.99 8.86 -13.19
C PRO A 21 6.22 9.03 -14.52
N PRO A 22 6.58 8.25 -15.56
CA PRO A 22 6.12 8.51 -16.92
C PRO A 22 4.61 8.31 -17.08
N THR A 23 3.97 7.65 -16.12
CA THR A 23 2.53 7.42 -16.08
C THR A 23 2.03 7.51 -14.64
N VAL A 24 0.73 7.79 -14.49
CA VAL A 24 0.02 7.69 -13.20
C VAL A 24 0.16 6.30 -12.59
N GLY A 25 0.17 5.25 -13.43
CA GLY A 25 0.39 3.87 -12.99
C GLY A 25 1.74 3.66 -12.31
N ALA A 26 2.82 4.21 -12.88
CA ALA A 26 4.16 4.12 -12.28
C ALA A 26 4.22 4.87 -10.93
N GLN A 27 3.55 6.01 -10.81
CA GLN A 27 3.45 6.73 -9.55
C GLN A 27 2.67 5.95 -8.48
N PHE A 28 1.55 5.34 -8.88
CA PHE A 28 0.71 4.54 -7.98
C PHE A 28 1.45 3.28 -7.51
N GLN A 29 2.15 2.59 -8.41
CA GLN A 29 2.98 1.43 -8.06
C GLN A 29 4.06 1.79 -7.04
N SER A 30 4.78 2.90 -7.26
CA SER A 30 5.78 3.39 -6.29
C SER A 30 5.16 3.71 -4.93
N SER A 31 3.97 4.32 -4.93
CA SER A 31 3.23 4.63 -3.71
C SER A 31 2.79 3.38 -2.94
N LEU A 32 2.31 2.35 -3.65
CA LEU A 32 1.95 1.05 -3.06
C LEU A 32 3.17 0.30 -2.52
N ALA A 33 4.28 0.29 -3.25
CA ALA A 33 5.52 -0.34 -2.80
C ALA A 33 6.00 0.27 -1.48
N ARG A 34 5.98 1.61 -1.39
CA ARG A 34 6.32 2.32 -0.16
C ARG A 34 5.38 1.97 0.99
N LEU A 35 4.06 1.90 0.74
CA LEU A 35 3.08 1.51 1.75
C LEU A 35 3.35 0.10 2.28
N MET A 36 3.55 -0.87 1.39
CA MET A 36 3.81 -2.26 1.80
C MET A 36 5.10 -2.38 2.61
N ASN A 37 6.15 -1.64 2.25
CA ASN A 37 7.39 -1.62 3.03
C ASN A 37 7.17 -1.13 4.46
N THR A 38 6.33 -0.11 4.67
CA THR A 38 5.98 0.38 6.01
C THR A 38 5.15 -0.65 6.78
N LEU A 39 4.14 -1.26 6.16
CA LEU A 39 3.26 -2.23 6.82
C LEU A 39 4.01 -3.49 7.24
N ASN A 40 4.96 -3.96 6.43
CA ASN A 40 5.76 -5.16 6.70
C ASN A 40 6.73 -5.01 7.88
N GLN A 41 6.98 -3.79 8.36
CA GLN A 41 7.83 -3.53 9.53
C GLN A 41 7.07 -3.64 10.86
N ALA A 42 5.74 -3.75 10.83
CA ALA A 42 4.89 -3.85 12.00
C ALA A 42 4.29 -5.25 12.16
N ASN A 43 3.67 -5.51 13.31
CA ASN A 43 2.82 -6.69 13.49
C ASN A 43 1.39 -6.40 12.99
N PRO A 44 0.92 -7.04 11.90
CA PRO A 44 -0.35 -6.67 11.27
C PRO A 44 -1.55 -7.34 11.95
N TYR A 45 -2.63 -6.58 12.07
CA TYR A 45 -3.98 -7.06 12.39
C TYR A 45 -4.92 -6.71 11.23
N PHE A 46 -5.84 -7.62 10.90
CA PHE A 46 -6.71 -7.48 9.74
C PHE A 46 -8.17 -7.35 10.16
N ILE A 47 -8.83 -6.26 9.74
CA ILE A 47 -10.27 -6.06 9.90
C ILE A 47 -10.92 -6.21 8.52
N ARG A 48 -11.98 -7.03 8.43
CA ARG A 48 -12.80 -7.15 7.21
C ARG A 48 -14.17 -6.55 7.44
N CYS A 49 -14.44 -5.45 6.75
CA CYS A 49 -15.76 -4.83 6.75
C CYS A 49 -16.67 -5.56 5.77
N ILE A 50 -17.88 -5.92 6.21
CA ILE A 50 -18.90 -6.60 5.39
C ILE A 50 -20.14 -5.73 5.37
N LYS A 51 -20.65 -5.44 4.17
CA LYS A 51 -21.92 -4.72 4.00
C LYS A 51 -23.08 -5.70 4.14
N SER A 52 -24.03 -5.42 5.03
CA SER A 52 -25.17 -6.31 5.27
C SER A 52 -26.22 -6.28 4.16
N ASN A 53 -26.41 -5.14 3.48
CA ASN A 53 -27.38 -4.95 2.39
C ASN A 53 -26.95 -3.80 1.46
N LYS A 54 -27.54 -3.64 0.26
CA LYS A 54 -27.15 -2.60 -0.70
C LYS A 54 -27.77 -1.24 -0.37
N GLU A 55 -28.95 -1.27 0.20
CA GLU A 55 -29.91 -0.20 0.49
C GLU A 55 -29.44 0.68 1.66
N LYS A 56 -28.42 0.24 2.40
CA LYS A 56 -27.94 0.87 3.65
C LYS A 56 -29.03 0.94 4.72
N ALA A 57 -29.97 0.00 4.68
CA ALA A 57 -31.05 -0.07 5.64
C ALA A 57 -30.55 -0.73 6.94
N PRO A 58 -30.92 -0.20 8.12
CA PRO A 58 -30.65 -0.88 9.38
C PRO A 58 -31.42 -2.20 9.45
N CYS A 59 -30.88 -3.18 10.17
CA CYS A 59 -31.52 -4.47 10.45
C CYS A 59 -31.92 -5.33 9.22
N VAL A 60 -31.43 -5.01 8.02
CA VAL A 60 -31.61 -5.83 6.81
C VAL A 60 -30.34 -6.61 6.50
N PHE A 61 -30.48 -7.90 6.22
CA PHE A 61 -29.37 -8.80 5.88
C PHE A 61 -29.64 -9.53 4.56
N ASP A 62 -28.77 -9.29 3.58
CA ASP A 62 -28.75 -9.96 2.28
C ASP A 62 -27.68 -11.05 2.29
N GLU A 63 -28.15 -12.31 2.37
CA GLU A 63 -27.28 -13.48 2.47
C GLU A 63 -26.41 -13.65 1.21
N GLU A 64 -26.96 -13.43 0.01
CA GLU A 64 -26.21 -13.62 -1.22
C GLU A 64 -25.07 -12.60 -1.35
N LEU A 65 -25.36 -11.34 -0.99
CA LEU A 65 -24.38 -10.27 -0.95
C LEU A 65 -23.26 -10.59 0.06
N VAL A 66 -23.62 -11.00 1.28
CA VAL A 66 -22.64 -11.33 2.32
C VAL A 66 -21.82 -12.55 1.92
N MET A 67 -22.44 -13.60 1.39
CA MET A 67 -21.73 -14.80 0.92
C MET A 67 -20.77 -14.48 -0.23
N ARG A 68 -21.15 -13.62 -1.18
CA ARG A 68 -20.24 -13.13 -2.22
C ARG A 68 -19.05 -12.40 -1.57
N GLN A 69 -19.30 -11.53 -0.60
CA GLN A 69 -18.25 -10.83 0.16
C GLN A 69 -17.26 -11.77 0.84
N LEU A 70 -17.75 -12.77 1.56
CA LEU A 70 -16.88 -13.74 2.22
C LEU A 70 -15.99 -14.53 1.23
N ARG A 71 -16.49 -14.79 0.02
CA ARG A 71 -15.71 -15.45 -1.04
C ARG A 71 -14.63 -14.54 -1.63
N TYR A 72 -14.96 -13.35 -2.14
CA TYR A 72 -13.96 -12.51 -2.83
C TYR A 72 -12.98 -11.83 -1.87
N THR A 73 -13.35 -11.65 -0.60
CA THR A 73 -12.41 -11.20 0.43
C THR A 73 -11.47 -12.31 0.91
N GLY A 74 -11.74 -13.58 0.55
CA GLY A 74 -10.94 -14.72 0.97
C GLY A 74 -11.14 -15.11 2.43
N MET A 75 -12.22 -14.66 3.08
CA MET A 75 -12.50 -14.98 4.48
C MET A 75 -12.68 -16.47 4.71
N LEU A 76 -13.38 -17.16 3.80
CA LEU A 76 -13.56 -18.61 3.89
C LEU A 76 -12.22 -19.37 3.80
N ALA A 77 -11.30 -18.91 2.96
CA ALA A 77 -9.96 -19.49 2.86
C ALA A 77 -9.12 -19.18 4.11
N THR A 78 -9.22 -17.95 4.62
CA THR A 78 -8.52 -17.51 5.83
C THR A 78 -8.91 -18.36 7.04
N VAL A 79 -10.21 -18.64 7.22
CA VAL A 79 -10.70 -19.50 8.31
C VAL A 79 -10.10 -20.91 8.21
N LYS A 80 -10.09 -21.51 7.01
CA LYS A 80 -9.49 -22.84 6.80
C LYS A 80 -8.00 -22.87 7.15
N ILE A 81 -7.23 -21.89 6.68
CA ILE A 81 -5.78 -21.81 6.96
C ILE A 81 -5.52 -21.64 8.46
N ARG A 82 -6.29 -20.78 9.14
CA ARG A 82 -6.15 -20.53 10.58
C ARG A 82 -6.63 -21.67 11.46
N GLN A 83 -7.48 -22.56 10.94
CA GLN A 83 -7.92 -23.75 11.66
C GLN A 83 -6.85 -24.86 11.63
N SER A 84 -6.07 -24.94 10.54
CA SER A 84 -5.05 -25.98 10.34
C SER A 84 -3.66 -25.66 10.88
N GLY A 85 -3.40 -24.41 11.27
CA GLY A 85 -2.11 -23.96 11.80
C GLY A 85 -2.25 -23.45 13.21
#